data_AF-A0A2D6BW40-F1
#
_entry.id   AF-A0A2D6BW40-F1
#
_cell.length_a   1.000
_cell.length_b   1.000
_cell.length_c   1.000
_cell.angle_alpha   90.00
_cell.angle_beta   90.00
_cell.angle_gamma   90.00
#
_symmetry.space_group_name_H-M   'P 1'
#
loop_
_entity.id
_entity.type
_entity.pdbx_description
1 polymer ?
#
loop_
_entity_poly.entity_id
_entity_poly.type
_entity_poly.pdbx_seq_one_letter_code
_entity_poly.pdbx_strand_id
1 'polypeptide(L)'
;MAHGKSQRLRPKRRRLGKTDYHRRMRLLRSGAPRAVVRVSNTQVTCQLISYNPEGDSVVESVNGKSLVDSYSWPSDSSKKSVPACYLAGYALGKKAITSGNSSAVLDIGLAASSSGSRVFAALKGMVDAGLEVPHGESVLPTEERVKGEHIDDSQASAVEASIQAIEEAHK
;
A
#
# COMPACT_ATOMS: atom_id res chain seq x y z
N MET A 1 -32.94 -3.91 3.46
CA MET A 1 -32.79 -5.36 3.20
C MET A 1 -33.46 -5.69 1.86
N ALA A 2 -33.63 -6.94 1.46
CA ALA A 2 -34.59 -7.22 0.39
C ALA A 2 -35.99 -7.05 0.97
N HIS A 3 -36.83 -6.26 0.31
CA HIS A 3 -38.20 -5.96 0.71
C HIS A 3 -39.23 -6.72 -0.16
N GLY A 4 -38.79 -7.50 -1.16
CA GLY A 4 -39.67 -8.27 -2.02
C GLY A 4 -38.94 -9.24 -2.97
N LYS A 5 -39.71 -10.12 -3.61
CA LYS A 5 -39.22 -11.21 -4.47
C LYS A 5 -38.48 -10.72 -5.73
N SER A 6 -38.85 -9.55 -6.27
CA SER A 6 -38.25 -8.97 -7.47
C SER A 6 -37.01 -8.12 -7.19
N GLN A 7 -36.66 -7.87 -5.92
CA GLN A 7 -35.55 -6.99 -5.60
C GLN A 7 -34.21 -7.69 -5.74
N ARG A 8 -33.43 -7.29 -6.75
CA ARG A 8 -32.04 -7.74 -6.90
C ARG A 8 -31.16 -7.16 -5.79
N LEU A 9 -30.61 -8.04 -4.97
CA LEU A 9 -29.65 -7.65 -3.95
C LEU A 9 -28.29 -7.29 -4.57
N ARG A 10 -27.72 -6.18 -4.12
CA ARG A 10 -26.32 -5.82 -4.44
C ARG A 10 -25.36 -6.86 -3.86
N PRO A 11 -24.18 -7.09 -4.49
CA PRO A 11 -23.17 -8.00 -3.96
C PRO A 11 -22.77 -7.66 -2.51
N LYS A 12 -22.44 -8.68 -1.70
CA LYS A 12 -22.17 -8.54 -0.25
C LYS A 12 -21.19 -7.40 0.06
N ARG A 13 -20.02 -7.36 -0.57
CA ARG A 13 -19.00 -6.31 -0.31
C ARG A 13 -19.43 -4.90 -0.73
N ARG A 14 -20.35 -4.76 -1.68
CA ARG A 14 -20.92 -3.46 -2.07
C ARG A 14 -21.88 -2.96 -1.01
N ARG A 15 -22.70 -3.86 -0.44
CA ARG A 15 -23.60 -3.53 0.69
C ARG A 15 -22.84 -3.12 1.94
N LEU A 16 -21.70 -3.76 2.20
CA LEU A 16 -20.81 -3.41 3.32
C LEU A 16 -19.92 -2.19 3.07
N GLY A 17 -20.00 -1.55 1.89
CA GLY A 17 -19.17 -0.39 1.57
C GLY A 17 -17.67 -0.68 1.58
N LYS A 18 -17.24 -1.90 1.19
CA LYS A 18 -15.81 -2.31 1.24
C LYS A 18 -15.12 -2.33 -0.12
N THR A 19 -15.89 -2.36 -1.20
CA THR A 19 -15.35 -2.58 -2.55
C THR A 19 -16.17 -1.85 -3.59
N ASP A 20 -15.47 -1.10 -4.44
CA ASP A 20 -15.97 -0.64 -5.72
C ASP A 20 -15.68 -1.71 -6.78
N TYR A 21 -16.73 -2.37 -7.25
CA TYR A 21 -16.60 -3.42 -8.25
C TYR A 21 -16.23 -2.87 -9.64
N HIS A 22 -16.63 -1.65 -9.99
CA HIS A 22 -16.28 -1.07 -11.29
C HIS A 22 -14.78 -0.75 -11.34
N ARG A 23 -14.24 -0.14 -10.28
CA ARG A 23 -12.80 0.10 -10.16
C ARG A 23 -12.02 -1.21 -10.12
N ARG A 24 -12.47 -2.18 -9.32
CA ARG A 24 -11.83 -3.51 -9.24
C ARG A 24 -11.76 -4.21 -10.60
N MET A 25 -12.86 -4.23 -11.35
CA MET A 25 -12.88 -4.87 -12.67
C MET A 25 -11.90 -4.22 -13.64
N ARG A 26 -11.68 -2.91 -13.58
CA ARG A 26 -10.68 -2.22 -14.42
C ARG A 26 -9.25 -2.62 -14.03
N LEU A 27 -8.97 -2.73 -12.73
CA LEU A 27 -7.65 -3.16 -12.23
C LEU A 27 -7.32 -4.59 -12.67
N LEU A 28 -8.28 -5.51 -12.55
CA LEU A 28 -8.09 -6.92 -12.91
C LEU A 28 -7.83 -7.15 -14.41
N ARG A 29 -8.23 -6.23 -15.29
CA ARG A 29 -7.96 -6.33 -16.74
C ARG A 29 -6.48 -6.29 -17.08
N SER A 30 -5.64 -5.74 -16.21
CA SER A 30 -4.19 -5.72 -16.42
C SER A 30 -3.54 -7.10 -16.39
N GLY A 31 -4.17 -8.08 -15.73
CA GLY A 31 -3.57 -9.40 -15.49
C GLY A 31 -2.45 -9.41 -14.43
N ALA A 32 -1.91 -8.24 -14.07
CA ALA A 32 -0.87 -8.12 -13.06
C ALA A 32 -1.42 -8.21 -11.62
N PRO A 33 -0.58 -8.60 -10.63
CA PRO A 33 -0.92 -8.51 -9.23
C PRO A 33 -1.32 -7.08 -8.83
N ARG A 34 -2.23 -6.96 -7.86
CA ARG A 34 -2.65 -5.66 -7.33
C ARG A 34 -1.85 -5.32 -6.09
N ALA A 35 -1.21 -4.15 -6.10
CA ALA A 35 -0.62 -3.54 -4.92
C ALA A 35 -1.71 -2.83 -4.12
N VAL A 36 -2.31 -3.55 -3.16
CA VAL A 36 -3.41 -3.06 -2.32
C VAL A 36 -2.86 -2.28 -1.16
N VAL A 37 -3.18 -0.98 -1.11
CA VAL A 37 -2.79 -0.09 0.00
C VAL A 37 -4.04 0.34 0.77
N ARG A 38 -4.05 0.10 2.09
CA ARG A 38 -5.15 0.49 2.99
C ARG A 38 -4.56 1.20 4.21
N VAL A 39 -5.14 2.34 4.55
CA VAL A 39 -4.73 3.11 5.71
C VAL A 39 -5.87 3.09 6.73
N SER A 40 -5.58 2.59 7.92
CA SER A 40 -6.51 2.58 9.04
C SER A 40 -6.22 3.76 9.99
N ASN A 41 -6.97 3.83 11.10
CA ASN A 41 -6.76 4.85 12.11
C ASN A 41 -5.45 4.70 12.87
N THR A 42 -4.80 3.53 12.84
CA THR A 42 -3.60 3.25 13.63
C THR A 42 -2.42 2.78 12.80
N GLN A 43 -2.66 2.19 11.62
CA GLN A 43 -1.61 1.58 10.80
C GLN A 43 -1.92 1.59 9.31
N VAL A 44 -0.87 1.55 8.49
CA VAL A 44 -0.92 1.21 7.07
C VAL A 44 -0.87 -0.31 6.87
N THR A 45 -1.46 -0.78 5.77
CA THR A 45 -1.36 -2.15 5.29
C THR A 45 -1.14 -2.11 3.78
N CYS A 46 -0.03 -2.69 3.34
CA CYS A 46 0.37 -2.83 1.94
C CYS A 46 0.43 -4.33 1.63
N GLN A 47 -0.27 -4.75 0.58
CA GLN A 47 -0.33 -6.16 0.19
C GLN A 47 -0.16 -6.29 -1.31
N LEU A 48 0.57 -7.31 -1.74
CA LEU A 48 0.59 -7.75 -3.13
C LEU A 48 -0.41 -8.90 -3.26
N ILE A 49 -1.44 -8.71 -4.09
CA ILE A 49 -2.57 -9.62 -4.18
C ILE A 49 -2.74 -10.12 -5.62
N SER A 50 -2.66 -11.43 -5.81
CA SER A 50 -3.05 -12.09 -7.06
C SER A 50 -4.52 -12.52 -7.03
N TYR A 51 -5.12 -12.62 -8.22
CA TYR A 51 -6.52 -13.00 -8.37
C TYR A 51 -6.63 -14.50 -8.62
N ASN A 52 -7.47 -15.20 -7.85
CA ASN A 52 -7.95 -16.54 -8.20
C ASN A 52 -9.50 -16.57 -8.24
N PRO A 53 -10.10 -17.49 -9.02
CA PRO A 53 -11.55 -17.64 -9.10
C PRO A 53 -12.23 -17.97 -7.77
N GLU A 54 -11.61 -18.78 -6.90
CA GLU A 54 -12.15 -19.08 -5.57
C GLU A 54 -12.02 -17.90 -4.60
N GLY A 55 -11.00 -17.05 -4.80
CA GLY A 55 -10.70 -15.91 -3.96
C GLY A 55 -9.33 -15.31 -4.23
N ASP A 56 -9.14 -14.06 -3.82
CA ASP A 56 -7.84 -13.40 -3.91
C ASP A 56 -6.81 -14.08 -3.00
N SER A 57 -5.60 -14.34 -3.50
CA SER A 57 -4.45 -14.79 -2.69
C SER A 57 -3.50 -13.63 -2.40
N VAL A 58 -3.10 -13.51 -1.13
CA VAL A 58 -2.06 -12.57 -0.71
C VAL A 58 -0.72 -13.22 -0.98
N VAL A 59 0.06 -12.64 -1.89
CA VAL A 59 1.42 -13.07 -2.20
C VAL A 59 2.36 -12.54 -1.13
N GLU A 60 2.34 -11.22 -0.92
CA GLU A 60 3.16 -10.56 0.08
C GLU A 60 2.35 -9.58 0.92
N SER A 61 2.77 -9.37 2.16
CA SER A 61 2.16 -8.35 3.01
C SER A 61 3.18 -7.66 3.92
N VAL A 62 2.95 -6.36 4.10
CA VAL A 62 3.66 -5.50 5.03
C VAL A 62 2.63 -4.59 5.70
N ASN A 63 2.74 -4.42 7.00
CA ASN A 63 1.88 -3.53 7.78
C ASN A 63 2.71 -2.61 8.67
N GLY A 64 2.08 -1.58 9.22
CA GLY A 64 2.76 -0.64 10.11
C GLY A 64 3.34 -1.28 11.38
N LYS A 65 2.84 -2.44 11.82
CA LYS A 65 3.42 -3.20 12.93
C LYS A 65 4.72 -3.90 12.52
N SER A 66 4.77 -4.52 11.35
CA SER A 66 5.98 -5.18 10.82
C SER A 66 7.13 -4.20 10.59
N LEU A 67 6.84 -2.92 10.35
CA LEU A 67 7.86 -1.87 10.33
C LEU A 67 8.59 -1.75 11.68
N VAL A 68 7.84 -1.73 12.78
CA VAL A 68 8.40 -1.62 14.12
C VAL A 68 9.09 -2.92 14.53
N ASP A 69 8.46 -4.05 14.24
CA ASP A 69 8.93 -5.35 14.71
C ASP A 69 10.18 -5.83 13.94
N SER A 70 10.38 -5.42 12.68
CA SER A 70 11.41 -6.00 11.80
C SER A 70 12.31 -5.00 11.06
N TYR A 71 11.94 -3.72 10.98
CA TYR A 71 12.63 -2.75 10.13
C TYR A 71 13.03 -1.47 10.86
N SER A 72 13.36 -1.59 12.14
CA SER A 72 13.92 -0.48 12.96
C SER A 72 13.07 0.79 13.00
N TRP A 73 11.77 0.71 12.67
CA TRP A 73 10.88 1.87 12.78
C TRP A 73 10.55 2.14 14.26
N PRO A 74 10.70 3.38 14.77
CA PRO A 74 10.50 3.65 16.19
C PRO A 74 9.07 3.31 16.65
N SER A 75 8.94 2.67 17.82
CA SER A 75 7.64 2.29 18.41
C SER A 75 6.72 3.48 18.65
N ASP A 76 7.34 4.62 18.99
CA ASP A 76 6.65 5.86 19.36
C ASP A 76 6.24 6.67 18.13
N SER A 77 6.83 6.35 16.97
CA SER A 77 6.50 7.00 15.71
C SER A 77 5.20 6.46 15.10
N SER A 78 4.48 7.33 14.38
CA SER A 78 3.20 6.97 13.80
C SER A 78 3.35 5.90 12.72
N LYS A 79 2.56 4.82 12.82
CA LYS A 79 2.55 3.69 11.86
C LYS A 79 1.67 3.93 10.64
N LYS A 80 1.19 5.17 10.46
CA LYS A 80 0.27 5.61 9.39
C LYS A 80 0.63 6.99 8.84
N SER A 81 1.78 7.55 9.21
CA SER A 81 2.27 8.83 8.67
C SER A 81 2.70 8.66 7.21
N VAL A 82 3.02 9.77 6.53
CA VAL A 82 3.56 9.72 5.16
C VAL A 82 4.86 8.89 5.10
N PRO A 83 5.85 9.10 6.00
CA PRO A 83 7.06 8.26 6.05
C PRO A 83 6.76 6.79 6.30
N ALA A 84 5.89 6.45 7.26
CA ALA A 84 5.56 5.06 7.54
C ALA A 84 4.84 4.38 6.36
N CYS A 85 4.01 5.11 5.61
CA CYS A 85 3.39 4.57 4.41
C CYS A 85 4.41 4.35 3.30
N TYR A 86 5.36 5.27 3.12
CA TYR A 86 6.49 5.11 2.20
C TYR A 86 7.30 3.86 2.53
N LEU A 87 7.76 3.72 3.77
CA LEU A 87 8.55 2.56 4.23
C LEU A 87 7.79 1.24 4.07
N ALA A 88 6.48 1.22 4.37
CA ALA A 88 5.66 0.02 4.15
C ALA A 88 5.56 -0.34 2.66
N GLY A 89 5.51 0.66 1.79
CA GLY A 89 5.58 0.48 0.34
C GLY A 89 6.94 -0.05 -0.12
N TYR A 90 8.03 0.54 0.38
CA TYR A 90 9.41 0.15 0.06
C TYR A 90 9.69 -1.30 0.46
N ALA A 91 9.33 -1.67 1.69
CA ALA A 91 9.44 -3.05 2.17
C ALA A 91 8.58 -4.03 1.36
N LEU A 92 7.37 -3.65 0.94
CA LEU A 92 6.56 -4.50 0.07
C LEU A 92 7.21 -4.66 -1.30
N GLY A 93 7.75 -3.58 -1.88
CA GLY A 93 8.43 -3.61 -3.17
C GLY A 93 9.63 -4.54 -3.17
N LYS A 94 10.50 -4.46 -2.16
CA LYS A 94 11.63 -5.39 -2.00
C LYS A 94 11.17 -6.83 -1.88
N LYS A 95 10.21 -7.12 -0.98
CA LYS A 95 9.62 -8.45 -0.86
C LYS A 95 9.05 -8.98 -2.18
N ALA A 96 8.32 -8.14 -2.91
CA ALA A 96 7.71 -8.52 -4.18
C ALA A 96 8.77 -8.96 -5.20
N ILE A 97 9.86 -8.20 -5.32
CA ILE A 97 10.97 -8.49 -6.22
C ILE A 97 11.67 -9.79 -5.81
N THR A 98 11.96 -9.98 -4.53
CA THR A 98 12.56 -11.23 -4.00
C THR A 98 11.66 -12.44 -4.29
N SER A 99 10.34 -12.28 -4.18
CA SER A 99 9.34 -13.31 -4.52
C SER A 99 9.07 -13.44 -6.03
N GLY A 100 9.84 -12.77 -6.90
CA GLY A 100 9.78 -12.90 -8.36
C GLY A 100 8.68 -12.09 -9.05
N ASN A 101 8.04 -11.14 -8.36
CA ASN A 101 7.01 -10.27 -8.94
C ASN A 101 7.61 -8.90 -9.27
N SER A 102 7.80 -8.62 -10.56
CA SER A 102 8.44 -7.38 -11.04
C SER A 102 7.46 -6.21 -11.26
N SER A 103 6.16 -6.48 -11.42
CA SER A 103 5.16 -5.45 -11.70
C SER A 103 3.88 -5.62 -10.87
N ALA A 104 3.19 -4.50 -10.64
CA ALA A 104 1.90 -4.48 -9.98
C ALA A 104 1.05 -3.28 -10.42
N VAL A 105 -0.27 -3.33 -10.15
CA VAL A 105 -1.16 -2.18 -10.32
C VAL A 105 -1.67 -1.69 -8.97
N LEU A 106 -1.54 -0.39 -8.71
CA LEU A 106 -1.99 0.20 -7.44
C LEU A 106 -3.52 0.09 -7.27
N ASP A 107 -3.94 -0.48 -6.14
CA ASP A 107 -5.33 -0.57 -5.71
C ASP A 107 -5.51 0.20 -4.39
N ILE A 108 -6.09 1.39 -4.48
CA ILE A 108 -6.39 2.26 -3.31
C ILE A 108 -7.77 1.99 -2.70
N GLY A 109 -8.54 1.06 -3.28
CA GLY A 109 -9.88 0.72 -2.85
C GLY A 109 -10.84 1.91 -2.98
N LEU A 110 -11.39 2.33 -1.84
CA LEU A 110 -12.34 3.44 -1.73
C LEU A 110 -11.69 4.76 -1.29
N ALA A 111 -10.36 4.78 -1.12
CA ALA A 111 -9.66 6.02 -0.80
C ALA A 111 -9.76 7.03 -1.96
N ALA A 112 -9.72 8.32 -1.61
CA ALA A 112 -9.62 9.42 -2.57
C ALA A 112 -8.22 9.46 -3.20
N SER A 113 -8.15 9.77 -4.49
CA SER A 113 -6.90 9.92 -5.25
C SER A 113 -6.36 11.34 -5.14
N SER A 114 -6.07 11.78 -3.92
CA SER A 114 -5.48 13.10 -3.66
C SER A 114 -3.96 13.04 -3.80
N SER A 115 -3.36 14.02 -4.50
CA SER A 115 -1.90 14.13 -4.66
C SER A 115 -1.19 14.23 -3.31
N GLY A 116 0.00 13.63 -3.20
CA GLY A 116 0.78 13.59 -1.96
C GLY A 116 0.12 12.84 -0.81
N SER A 117 -0.98 12.11 -1.06
CA SER A 117 -1.63 11.32 -0.03
C SER A 117 -0.75 10.17 0.47
N ARG A 118 -1.05 9.69 1.67
CA ARG A 118 -0.39 8.52 2.28
C ARG A 118 -0.36 7.28 1.39
N VAL A 119 -1.40 7.10 0.58
CA VAL A 119 -1.46 5.98 -0.36
C VAL A 119 -0.43 6.14 -1.48
N PHE A 120 -0.24 7.36 -1.99
CA PHE A 120 0.80 7.65 -2.98
C PHE A 120 2.21 7.71 -2.39
N ALA A 121 2.35 7.93 -1.08
CA ALA A 121 3.62 7.71 -0.39
C ALA A 121 4.03 6.23 -0.44
N ALA A 122 3.09 5.31 -0.17
CA ALA A 122 3.34 3.88 -0.31
C ALA A 122 3.65 3.48 -1.75
N LEU A 123 2.94 4.06 -2.74
CA LEU A 123 3.26 3.87 -4.15
C LEU A 123 4.70 4.28 -4.45
N LYS A 124 5.11 5.48 -4.01
CA LYS A 124 6.46 5.97 -4.22
C LYS A 124 7.50 5.00 -3.65
N GLY A 125 7.30 4.53 -2.42
CA GLY A 125 8.19 3.54 -1.82
C GLY A 125 8.29 2.25 -2.63
N MET A 126 7.18 1.75 -3.18
CA MET A 126 7.21 0.56 -4.05
C MET A 126 8.04 0.80 -5.32
N VAL A 127 7.88 1.96 -5.96
CA VAL A 127 8.61 2.34 -7.16
C VAL A 127 10.11 2.48 -6.86
N ASP A 128 10.47 3.19 -5.79
CA ASP A 128 11.87 3.37 -5.38
C ASP A 128 12.53 2.04 -5.00
N ALA A 129 11.76 1.07 -4.49
CA ALA A 129 12.26 -0.29 -4.23
C ALA A 129 12.57 -1.08 -5.50
N GLY A 130 12.06 -0.66 -6.66
CA GLY A 130 12.24 -1.26 -7.98
C GLY A 130 11.00 -1.98 -8.54
N LEU A 131 9.84 -1.92 -7.87
CA LEU A 131 8.61 -2.55 -8.36
C LEU A 131 7.98 -1.68 -9.45
N GLU A 132 7.75 -2.25 -10.63
CA GLU A 132 7.13 -1.53 -11.74
C GLU A 132 5.62 -1.34 -11.48
N VAL A 133 5.23 -0.11 -11.17
CA VAL A 133 3.83 0.26 -10.97
C VAL A 133 3.48 1.46 -11.85
N PRO A 134 2.49 1.37 -12.76
CA PRO A 134 2.09 2.50 -13.59
C PRO A 134 1.60 3.68 -12.75
N HIS A 135 2.26 4.83 -12.89
CA HIS A 135 1.95 6.03 -12.10
C HIS A 135 2.29 7.32 -12.87
N GLY A 136 1.80 8.46 -12.37
CA GLY A 136 2.22 9.79 -12.82
C GLY A 136 2.99 10.49 -11.72
N GLU A 137 4.12 11.11 -12.04
CA GLU A 137 5.01 11.73 -11.05
C GLU A 137 4.34 12.83 -10.23
N SER A 138 3.39 13.56 -10.82
CA SER A 138 2.68 14.68 -10.18
C SER A 138 1.80 14.29 -8.99
N VAL A 139 1.49 13.00 -8.83
CA VAL A 139 0.65 12.52 -7.71
C VAL A 139 1.49 12.16 -6.48
N LEU A 140 2.80 11.98 -6.65
CA LEU A 140 3.72 11.53 -5.61
C LEU A 140 4.00 12.68 -4.61
N PRO A 141 4.23 12.36 -3.32
CA PRO A 141 4.69 13.35 -2.36
C PRO A 141 6.14 13.80 -2.63
N THR A 142 6.44 15.03 -2.24
CA THR A 142 7.81 15.58 -2.26
C THR A 142 8.75 14.81 -1.33
N GLU A 143 10.05 14.87 -1.57
CA GLU A 143 11.05 14.18 -0.74
C GLU A 143 11.01 14.62 0.73
N GLU A 144 10.90 15.92 0.98
CA GLU A 144 10.76 16.49 2.33
C GLU A 144 9.60 15.83 3.11
N ARG A 145 8.47 15.57 2.42
CA ARG A 145 7.32 14.91 3.03
C ARG A 145 7.56 13.43 3.29
N VAL A 146 8.31 12.76 2.42
CA VAL A 146 8.68 11.34 2.56
C VAL A 146 9.62 11.13 3.74
N LYS A 147 10.62 12.02 3.87
CA LYS A 147 11.57 12.01 5.00
C LYS A 147 10.93 12.39 6.34
N GLY A 148 9.76 13.04 6.29
CA GLY A 148 9.02 13.41 7.49
C GLY A 148 9.43 14.76 8.08
N GLU A 149 10.17 15.58 7.35
CA GLU A 149 10.65 16.91 7.78
C GLU A 149 9.47 17.83 8.14
N HIS A 150 8.33 17.69 7.45
CA HIS A 150 7.08 18.39 7.79
C HIS A 150 6.44 17.99 9.14
N ILE A 151 6.93 16.93 9.78
CA ILE A 151 6.46 16.45 11.10
C ILE A 151 7.47 16.87 12.16
N ASP A 152 8.73 16.49 11.95
CA ASP A 152 9.87 16.77 12.84
C ASP A 152 11.18 16.51 12.07
N ASP A 153 12.19 17.34 12.33
CA ASP A 153 13.50 17.27 11.67
C ASP A 153 14.24 15.96 12.00
N SER A 154 13.96 15.38 13.18
CA SER A 154 14.58 14.12 13.62
C SER A 154 14.14 12.89 12.81
N GLN A 155 12.98 12.95 12.14
CA GLN A 155 12.35 11.81 11.47
C GLN A 155 13.17 11.28 10.27
N ALA A 156 13.93 12.15 9.61
CA ALA A 156 14.75 11.77 8.45
C ALA A 156 15.72 10.63 8.80
N SER A 157 16.37 10.71 9.97
CA SER A 157 17.30 9.68 10.45
C SER A 157 16.62 8.33 10.69
N ALA A 158 15.40 8.33 11.22
CA ALA A 158 14.63 7.10 11.46
C ALA A 158 14.18 6.44 10.14
N VAL A 159 13.84 7.26 9.13
CA VAL A 159 13.50 6.77 7.79
C VAL A 159 14.71 6.10 7.14
N GLU A 160 15.88 6.75 7.18
CA GLU A 160 17.11 6.20 6.61
C GLU A 160 17.53 4.88 7.29
N ALA A 161 17.48 4.83 8.62
CA ALA A 161 17.75 3.59 9.37
C ALA A 161 16.80 2.46 8.99
N SER A 162 15.52 2.78 8.76
CA SER A 162 14.52 1.78 8.36
C SER A 162 14.73 1.31 6.92
N ILE A 163 15.14 2.19 6.00
CA ILE A 163 15.48 1.82 4.63
C ILE A 163 16.64 0.82 4.62
N GLN A 164 17.71 1.11 5.37
CA GLN A 164 18.87 0.21 5.48
C GLN A 164 18.47 -1.15 6.03
N ALA A 165 17.67 -1.18 7.10
CA ALA A 165 17.17 -2.44 7.68
C ALA A 165 16.32 -3.25 6.68
N ILE A 166 15.51 -2.57 5.86
CA ILE A 166 14.72 -3.22 4.79
C ILE A 166 15.65 -3.79 3.72
N GLU A 167 16.64 -3.03 3.27
CA GLU A 167 17.58 -3.49 2.24
C GLU A 167 18.37 -4.70 2.70
N GLU A 168 18.86 -4.68 3.93
CA GLU A 168 19.59 -5.82 4.52
C GLU A 168 18.73 -7.07 4.64
N ALA A 169 17.45 -6.93 4.93
CA ALA A 169 16.52 -8.06 5.04
C ALA A 169 16.20 -8.75 3.70
N HIS A 170 16.41 -8.07 2.57
CA HIS A 170 16.04 -8.55 1.22
C HIS A 170 17.22 -8.56 0.23
N LYS A 171 18.46 -8.57 0.75
CA LYS A 171 19.69 -8.80 -0.03
C LYS A 171 19.80 -10.23 -0.57
#